data_AF-A0A955R1J9-F1
#
_entry.id   AF-A0A955R1J9-F1
#
_cell.length_a   1.000
_cell.length_b   1.000
_cell.length_c   1.000
_cell.angle_alpha   90.00
_cell.angle_beta   90.00
_cell.angle_gamma   90.00
#
_symmetry.space_group_name_H-M   'P 1'
#
loop_
_entity.id
_entity.type
_entity.pdbx_description
1 polymer ?
#
loop_
_entity_poly.entity_id
_entity_poly.type
_entity_poly.pdbx_seq_one_letter_code
_entity_poly.pdbx_strand_id
1 'polypeptide(L)'
;MMEITCHPAHYSEDARFSIVIPTWNNLPYLRHCIESLEKNSTFPHQVILHVNEGSDGTLEWAQSRGLACTRSGENVGICFGMNAAASLARTPYLVFLNDDMYVCPGWDAALLDEIATIEDPAWFVSSTLIEAAGTGNPCVIDADYGKTLEEFREEDLLKGYAAHPMHDQQNPGGCANVVPLHLWKLVGGYSIEFTPGWNSDPDFAMKLWHAGVRYFKTVSKSRVYHFHNQTGRRVGPRKSGRRLFAAKWGLTSAKFMKHFLHLGEKFEGRLNDPPPSLELSFARLRGRISRLFN
;
A
#
# COMPACT_ATOMS: atom_id res chain seq x y z
N MET A 1 -19.52 -19.02 -8.05
CA MET A 1 -18.61 -17.95 -8.50
C MET A 1 -18.71 -16.83 -7.49
N MET A 2 -17.57 -16.30 -7.03
CA MET A 2 -17.57 -15.12 -6.15
C MET A 2 -18.18 -13.94 -6.92
N GLU A 3 -19.29 -13.40 -6.43
CA GLU A 3 -19.95 -12.26 -7.06
C GLU A 3 -19.44 -10.97 -6.41
N ILE A 4 -18.86 -10.08 -7.23
CA ILE A 4 -18.45 -8.75 -6.82
C ILE A 4 -19.37 -7.75 -7.50
N THR A 5 -20.08 -6.94 -6.71
CA THR A 5 -20.94 -5.87 -7.23
C THR A 5 -20.14 -4.58 -7.34
N CYS A 6 -20.48 -3.74 -8.33
CA CYS A 6 -19.82 -2.47 -8.59
C CYS A 6 -20.83 -1.32 -8.53
N HIS A 7 -20.48 -0.27 -7.79
CA HIS A 7 -21.23 0.97 -7.68
C HIS A 7 -20.30 2.11 -8.11
N PRO A 8 -20.27 2.47 -9.42
CA PRO A 8 -19.50 3.61 -9.87
C PRO A 8 -20.11 4.90 -9.31
N ALA A 9 -19.28 5.89 -9.03
CA ALA A 9 -19.71 7.22 -8.65
C ALA A 9 -19.08 8.27 -9.56
N HIS A 10 -19.65 9.49 -9.53
CA HIS A 10 -19.03 10.63 -10.17
C HIS A 10 -17.68 10.94 -9.53
N TYR A 11 -16.69 11.31 -10.35
CA TYR A 11 -15.38 11.75 -9.91
C TYR A 11 -15.10 13.12 -10.53
N SER A 12 -14.24 13.90 -9.88
CA SER A 12 -13.78 15.17 -10.42
C SER A 12 -12.79 14.94 -11.56
N GLU A 13 -12.96 15.63 -12.70
CA GLU A 13 -11.97 15.61 -13.79
C GLU A 13 -10.61 16.19 -13.35
N ASP A 14 -10.58 17.00 -12.28
CA ASP A 14 -9.35 17.51 -11.69
C ASP A 14 -8.67 16.50 -10.75
N ALA A 15 -9.26 15.32 -10.54
CA ALA A 15 -8.75 14.32 -9.62
C ALA A 15 -7.32 13.88 -9.98
N ARG A 16 -6.41 14.02 -9.02
CA ARG A 16 -5.00 13.67 -9.22
C ARG A 16 -4.69 12.18 -9.02
N PHE A 17 -5.40 11.55 -8.09
CA PHE A 17 -5.21 10.16 -7.71
C PHE A 17 -6.53 9.38 -7.71
N SER A 18 -6.46 8.11 -8.07
CA SER A 18 -7.49 7.10 -7.81
C SER A 18 -7.05 6.32 -6.58
N ILE A 19 -7.60 6.67 -5.42
CA ILE A 19 -7.26 6.11 -4.12
C ILE A 19 -8.17 4.91 -3.87
N VAL A 20 -7.57 3.73 -3.79
CA VAL A 20 -8.26 2.47 -3.55
C VAL A 20 -8.06 2.05 -2.09
N ILE A 21 -9.17 1.85 -1.38
CA ILE A 21 -9.20 1.55 0.06
C ILE A 21 -10.02 0.28 0.29
N PRO A 22 -9.39 -0.85 0.64
CA PRO A 22 -10.11 -2.04 1.05
C PRO A 22 -10.53 -1.90 2.51
N THR A 23 -11.72 -2.38 2.84
CA THR A 23 -12.23 -2.35 4.21
C THR A 23 -12.99 -3.63 4.52
N TRP A 24 -12.90 -4.10 5.77
CA TRP A 24 -13.62 -5.28 6.25
C TRP A 24 -14.16 -5.04 7.65
N ASN A 25 -15.44 -4.66 7.71
CA ASN A 25 -16.19 -4.39 8.94
C ASN A 25 -15.40 -3.49 9.91
N ASN A 26 -14.97 -2.31 9.42
CA ASN A 26 -14.08 -1.37 10.10
C ASN A 26 -14.52 0.09 9.90
N LEU A 27 -15.83 0.33 9.78
CA LEU A 27 -16.41 1.63 9.45
C LEU A 27 -15.88 2.82 10.28
N PRO A 28 -15.66 2.72 11.61
CA PRO A 28 -15.14 3.85 12.39
C PRO A 28 -13.78 4.33 11.88
N TYR A 29 -12.84 3.43 11.62
CA TYR A 29 -11.51 3.77 11.10
C TYR A 29 -11.60 4.30 9.67
N LEU A 30 -12.41 3.64 8.83
CA LEU A 30 -12.63 4.09 7.46
C LEU A 30 -13.14 5.54 7.40
N ARG A 31 -14.08 5.90 8.28
CA ARG A 31 -14.58 7.28 8.39
C ARG A 31 -13.45 8.26 8.71
N HIS A 32 -12.62 7.96 9.71
CA HIS A 32 -11.46 8.79 10.03
C HIS A 32 -10.44 8.87 8.88
N CYS A 33 -10.23 7.78 8.15
CA CYS A 33 -9.38 7.75 6.96
C CYS A 33 -9.92 8.70 5.87
N ILE A 34 -11.22 8.61 5.53
CA ILE A 34 -11.85 9.50 4.55
C ILE A 34 -11.88 10.95 5.02
N GLU A 35 -12.21 11.22 6.28
CA GLU A 35 -12.18 12.57 6.87
C GLU A 35 -10.77 13.18 6.80
N SER A 36 -9.72 12.38 7.03
CA SER A 36 -8.34 12.82 6.87
C SER A 36 -7.98 13.16 5.42
N LEU A 37 -8.46 12.38 4.44
CA LEU A 37 -8.27 12.67 3.02
C LEU A 37 -8.94 14.00 2.65
N GLU A 38 -10.17 14.24 3.12
CA GLU A 38 -10.92 15.46 2.85
C GLU A 38 -10.28 16.70 3.49
N LYS A 39 -9.74 16.55 4.70
CA LYS A 39 -9.15 17.66 5.47
C LYS A 39 -7.72 18.01 5.02
N ASN A 40 -6.93 16.99 4.68
CA ASN A 40 -5.47 17.13 4.61
C ASN A 40 -4.89 17.02 3.19
N SER A 41 -5.69 16.62 2.19
CA SER A 41 -5.25 16.61 0.79
C SER A 41 -5.27 18.01 0.21
N THR A 42 -4.28 18.31 -0.63
CA THR A 42 -4.13 19.57 -1.35
C THR A 42 -4.98 19.57 -2.62
N PHE A 43 -5.17 18.40 -3.23
CA PHE A 43 -5.86 18.23 -4.51
C PHE A 43 -7.10 17.32 -4.36
N PRO A 44 -8.09 17.46 -5.25
CA PRO A 44 -9.18 16.51 -5.32
C PRO A 44 -8.67 15.14 -5.77
N HIS A 45 -9.32 14.10 -5.26
CA HIS A 45 -9.00 12.70 -5.58
C HIS A 45 -10.28 11.89 -5.81
N GLN A 46 -10.16 10.83 -6.59
CA GLN A 46 -11.20 9.82 -6.71
C GLN A 46 -10.98 8.77 -5.62
N VAL A 47 -11.89 8.67 -4.65
CA VAL A 47 -11.86 7.61 -3.63
C VAL A 47 -12.72 6.43 -4.07
N ILE A 48 -12.16 5.23 -3.99
CA ILE A 48 -12.79 3.98 -4.40
C ILE A 48 -12.64 2.95 -3.28
N LEU A 49 -13.77 2.46 -2.77
CA LEU A 49 -13.77 1.46 -1.71
C LEU A 49 -13.88 0.04 -2.26
N HIS A 50 -13.27 -0.92 -1.58
CA HIS A 50 -13.72 -2.31 -1.65
C HIS A 50 -14.27 -2.73 -0.29
N VAL A 51 -15.58 -2.94 -0.24
CA VAL A 51 -16.31 -3.39 0.95
C VAL A 51 -16.31 -4.91 0.98
N ASN A 52 -15.44 -5.50 1.81
CA ASN A 52 -15.50 -6.92 2.12
C ASN A 52 -16.64 -7.17 3.09
N GLU A 53 -17.65 -7.96 2.69
CA GLU A 53 -18.84 -8.32 3.48
C GLU A 53 -19.78 -7.13 3.75
N GLY A 54 -19.34 -6.17 4.58
CA GLY A 54 -20.03 -4.91 4.87
C GLY A 54 -21.15 -5.02 5.91
N SER A 55 -21.06 -5.94 6.87
CA SER A 55 -22.11 -6.18 7.87
C SER A 55 -22.23 -5.08 8.95
N ASP A 56 -21.30 -4.12 8.96
CA ASP A 56 -21.26 -2.98 9.87
C ASP A 56 -21.92 -1.70 9.32
N GLY A 57 -22.58 -1.77 8.16
CA GLY A 57 -23.21 -0.62 7.50
C GLY A 57 -22.28 0.18 6.58
N THR A 58 -21.07 -0.33 6.29
CA THR A 58 -20.10 0.35 5.43
C THR A 58 -20.64 0.62 4.02
N LEU A 59 -21.40 -0.31 3.44
CA LEU A 59 -21.92 -0.15 2.09
C LEU A 59 -22.94 1.01 2.03
N GLU A 60 -23.89 1.03 2.95
CA GLU A 60 -24.93 2.06 3.05
C GLU A 60 -24.30 3.43 3.30
N TRP A 61 -23.30 3.48 4.18
CA TRP A 61 -22.53 4.69 4.44
C TRP A 61 -21.80 5.18 3.18
N ALA A 62 -21.08 4.31 2.47
CA ALA A 62 -20.36 4.66 1.25
C ALA A 62 -21.29 5.19 0.15
N GLN A 63 -22.44 4.54 -0.05
CA GLN A 63 -23.47 4.98 -0.99
C GLN A 63 -24.07 6.34 -0.60
N SER A 64 -24.33 6.56 0.70
CA SER A 64 -24.85 7.85 1.18
C SER A 64 -23.88 9.01 0.97
N ARG A 65 -22.57 8.72 0.94
CA ARG A 65 -21.50 9.69 0.63
C ARG A 65 -21.23 9.84 -0.87
N GLY A 66 -21.89 9.06 -1.71
CA GLY A 66 -21.63 9.03 -3.16
C GLY A 66 -20.23 8.54 -3.51
N LEU A 67 -19.62 7.67 -2.69
CA LEU A 67 -18.30 7.10 -2.97
C LEU A 67 -18.41 5.95 -3.96
N ALA A 68 -17.45 5.85 -4.88
CA ALA A 68 -17.34 4.68 -5.74
C ALA A 68 -16.98 3.47 -4.87
N CYS A 69 -17.65 2.34 -5.05
CA CYS A 69 -17.31 1.13 -4.30
C CYS A 69 -17.53 -0.15 -5.10
N THR A 70 -16.77 -1.17 -4.73
CA THR A 70 -17.06 -2.56 -5.05
C THR A 70 -17.38 -3.30 -3.77
N ARG A 71 -18.16 -4.39 -3.84
CA ARG A 71 -18.49 -5.21 -2.68
C ARG A 71 -18.42 -6.69 -2.99
N SER A 72 -17.92 -7.47 -2.04
CA SER A 72 -18.09 -8.93 -2.00
C SER A 72 -19.00 -9.33 -0.83
N GLY A 73 -19.81 -10.38 -1.02
CA GLY A 73 -20.70 -10.89 0.04
C GLY A 73 -19.98 -11.53 1.23
N GLU A 74 -18.71 -11.90 1.05
CA GLU A 74 -17.82 -12.46 2.08
C GLU A 74 -16.47 -11.73 2.05
N ASN A 75 -15.60 -11.98 3.03
CA ASN A 75 -14.24 -11.45 3.00
C ASN A 75 -13.38 -12.20 1.97
N VAL A 76 -13.08 -11.55 0.86
CA VAL A 76 -12.30 -12.12 -0.25
C VAL A 76 -10.81 -11.79 -0.15
N GLY A 77 -10.42 -11.09 0.92
CA GLY A 77 -9.05 -10.66 1.17
C GLY A 77 -8.60 -9.49 0.29
N ILE A 78 -7.41 -8.97 0.61
CA ILE A 78 -6.95 -7.71 0.04
C ILE A 78 -6.64 -7.82 -1.46
N CYS A 79 -6.10 -8.94 -1.93
CA CYS A 79 -5.68 -9.09 -3.33
C CYS A 79 -6.88 -8.99 -4.28
N PHE A 80 -7.97 -9.72 -4.00
CA PHE A 80 -9.19 -9.64 -4.80
C PHE A 80 -9.84 -8.26 -4.67
N GLY A 81 -9.97 -7.76 -3.44
CA GLY A 81 -10.65 -6.49 -3.19
C GLY A 81 -9.98 -5.30 -3.87
N MET A 82 -8.66 -5.24 -3.78
CA MET A 82 -7.86 -4.20 -4.43
C MET A 82 -7.95 -4.27 -5.95
N ASN A 83 -7.87 -5.46 -6.54
CA ASN A 83 -8.02 -5.63 -7.99
C ASN A 83 -9.42 -5.20 -8.47
N ALA A 84 -10.46 -5.53 -7.70
CA ALA A 84 -11.83 -5.11 -7.99
C ALA A 84 -11.97 -3.58 -7.93
N ALA A 85 -11.55 -2.94 -6.85
CA ALA A 85 -11.62 -1.48 -6.72
C ALA A 85 -10.79 -0.77 -7.79
N ALA A 86 -9.58 -1.25 -8.09
CA ALA A 86 -8.71 -0.66 -9.10
C ALA A 86 -9.32 -0.67 -10.51
N SER A 87 -10.28 -1.56 -10.80
CA SER A 87 -11.00 -1.56 -12.09
C SER A 87 -11.85 -0.29 -12.32
N LEU A 88 -12.22 0.40 -11.24
CA LEU A 88 -12.97 1.66 -11.28
C LEU A 88 -12.06 2.90 -11.34
N ALA A 89 -10.74 2.72 -11.29
CA ALA A 89 -9.79 3.83 -11.37
C ALA A 89 -9.88 4.59 -12.71
N ARG A 90 -9.74 5.90 -12.65
CA ARG A 90 -9.90 6.82 -13.79
C ARG A 90 -8.70 7.76 -13.98
N THR A 91 -7.92 7.99 -12.94
CA THR A 91 -6.74 8.86 -13.02
C THR A 91 -5.50 8.09 -13.53
N PRO A 92 -4.44 8.80 -13.96
CA PRO A 92 -3.18 8.16 -14.36
C PRO A 92 -2.44 7.41 -13.24
N TYR A 93 -2.81 7.67 -11.98
CA TYR A 93 -2.07 7.24 -10.79
C TYR A 93 -2.99 6.53 -9.80
N LEU A 94 -2.67 5.27 -9.50
CA LEU A 94 -3.38 4.48 -8.50
C LEU A 94 -2.66 4.61 -7.16
N VAL A 95 -3.41 4.92 -6.09
CA VAL A 95 -2.88 4.99 -4.72
C VAL A 95 -3.55 3.91 -3.88
N PHE A 96 -2.75 3.07 -3.22
CA PHE A 96 -3.25 2.13 -2.22
C PHE A 96 -3.12 2.71 -0.81
N LEU A 97 -4.25 2.74 -0.09
CA LEU A 97 -4.34 3.21 1.29
C LEU A 97 -5.20 2.23 2.11
N ASN A 98 -4.80 1.93 3.35
CA ASN A 98 -5.60 1.11 4.24
C ASN A 98 -6.70 1.95 4.94
N ASP A 99 -7.77 1.29 5.37
CA ASP A 99 -8.87 1.94 6.09
C ASP A 99 -8.50 2.37 7.52
N ASP A 100 -7.40 1.88 8.09
CA ASP A 100 -6.83 2.24 9.40
C ASP A 100 -5.63 3.18 9.30
N MET A 101 -5.58 4.00 8.25
CA MET A 101 -4.59 5.05 8.04
C MET A 101 -5.20 6.46 8.16
N TYR A 102 -4.35 7.43 8.51
CA TYR A 102 -4.67 8.84 8.59
C TYR A 102 -3.62 9.63 7.81
N VAL A 103 -4.01 10.28 6.70
CA VAL A 103 -3.07 11.06 5.89
C VAL A 103 -2.80 12.42 6.54
N CYS A 104 -1.54 12.85 6.59
CA CYS A 104 -1.17 14.15 7.16
C CYS A 104 -1.24 15.27 6.09
N PRO A 105 -1.30 16.56 6.50
CA PRO A 105 -1.38 17.67 5.55
C PRO A 105 -0.27 17.66 4.50
N GLY A 106 -0.64 17.86 3.24
CA GLY A 106 0.29 17.97 2.10
C GLY A 106 0.91 16.65 1.63
N TRP A 107 0.41 15.50 2.09
CA TRP A 107 0.89 14.17 1.67
C TRP A 107 0.88 14.00 0.14
N ASP A 108 -0.23 14.40 -0.49
CA ASP A 108 -0.48 14.26 -1.91
C ASP A 108 0.38 15.22 -2.75
N ALA A 109 0.54 16.46 -2.29
CA ALA A 109 1.43 17.43 -2.93
C ALA A 109 2.87 16.94 -2.91
N ALA A 110 3.38 16.43 -1.79
CA ALA A 110 4.73 15.88 -1.71
C ALA A 110 4.96 14.70 -2.66
N LEU A 111 3.95 13.83 -2.83
CA LEU A 111 4.02 12.73 -3.81
C LEU A 111 3.99 13.25 -5.25
N LEU A 112 3.13 14.21 -5.57
CA LEU A 112 3.03 14.77 -6.92
C LEU A 112 4.28 15.55 -7.31
N ASP A 113 4.85 16.32 -6.38
CA ASP A 113 6.13 17.02 -6.57
C ASP A 113 7.23 16.02 -6.90
N GLU A 114 7.30 14.90 -6.18
CA GLU A 114 8.25 13.83 -6.49
C GLU A 114 8.01 13.26 -7.88
N ILE A 115 6.77 12.87 -8.18
CA ILE A 115 6.40 12.25 -9.47
C ILE A 115 6.76 13.16 -10.65
N ALA A 116 6.59 14.48 -10.50
CA ALA A 116 6.93 15.46 -11.52
C ALA A 116 8.42 15.52 -11.85
N THR A 117 9.30 15.03 -10.95
CA THR A 117 10.75 14.95 -11.20
C THR A 117 11.19 13.68 -11.92
N ILE A 118 10.31 12.69 -12.06
CA ILE A 118 10.65 11.39 -12.62
C ILE A 118 10.44 11.39 -14.14
N GLU A 119 11.53 11.30 -14.90
CA GLU A 119 11.46 11.25 -16.37
C GLU A 119 10.98 9.89 -16.92
N ASP A 120 11.32 8.79 -16.24
CA ASP A 120 10.92 7.44 -16.64
C ASP A 120 9.45 7.20 -16.27
N PRO A 121 8.59 6.69 -17.16
CA PRO A 121 7.22 6.33 -16.81
C PRO A 121 7.09 5.13 -15.86
N ALA A 122 8.18 4.38 -15.62
CA ALA A 122 8.23 3.15 -14.83
C ALA A 122 8.81 3.39 -13.42
N TRP A 123 7.94 3.76 -12.48
CA TRP A 123 8.28 4.03 -11.08
C TRP A 123 7.27 3.47 -10.08
N PHE A 124 7.70 3.37 -8.82
CA PHE A 124 6.86 3.05 -7.68
C PHE A 124 7.25 3.92 -6.49
N VAL A 125 6.33 4.79 -6.07
CA VAL A 125 6.58 5.80 -5.03
C VAL A 125 5.60 5.56 -3.87
N SER A 126 5.97 5.90 -2.65
CA SER A 126 5.08 5.79 -1.50
C SER A 126 5.25 6.94 -0.52
N SER A 127 4.32 7.05 0.42
CA SER A 127 4.48 7.93 1.59
C SER A 127 5.31 7.24 2.67
N THR A 128 5.73 8.04 3.66
CA THR A 128 6.37 7.54 4.87
C THR A 128 5.33 7.25 5.94
N LEU A 129 5.45 6.08 6.56
CA LEU A 129 4.66 5.67 7.71
C LEU A 129 5.13 6.32 9.01
N ILE A 130 4.16 6.74 9.81
CA ILE A 130 4.31 7.01 11.24
C ILE A 130 3.48 5.96 11.97
N GLU A 131 4.09 5.25 12.91
CA GLU A 131 3.41 4.28 13.75
C GLU A 131 3.80 4.47 15.22
N ALA A 132 2.92 4.04 16.12
CA ALA A 132 3.26 3.97 17.54
C ALA A 132 4.42 3.01 17.81
N ALA A 133 5.17 3.30 18.87
CA ALA A 133 6.48 2.73 19.12
C ALA A 133 6.56 1.20 19.14
N GLY A 134 7.73 0.69 18.75
CA GLY A 134 8.12 -0.71 18.96
C GLY A 134 7.98 -1.63 17.75
N THR A 135 7.92 -1.10 16.53
CA THR A 135 7.86 -1.92 15.30
C THR A 135 9.23 -2.42 14.85
N GLY A 136 10.31 -1.74 15.24
CA GLY A 136 11.68 -2.07 14.84
C GLY A 136 11.92 -1.98 13.33
N ASN A 137 11.01 -1.34 12.60
CA ASN A 137 11.07 -1.18 11.16
C ASN A 137 11.82 0.12 10.82
N PRO A 138 13.00 0.06 10.17
CA PRO A 138 13.76 1.26 9.81
C PRO A 138 13.05 2.14 8.77
N CYS A 139 11.96 1.66 8.16
CA CYS A 139 11.16 2.41 7.20
C CYS A 139 10.01 3.22 7.83
N VAL A 140 9.92 3.22 9.17
CA VAL A 140 8.80 3.82 9.90
C VAL A 140 9.34 4.85 10.87
N ILE A 141 8.65 5.98 10.95
CA ILE A 141 8.84 6.93 12.05
C ILE A 141 8.16 6.35 13.28
N ASP A 142 8.97 6.05 14.28
CA ASP A 142 8.51 5.63 15.60
C ASP A 142 8.05 6.87 16.39
N ALA A 143 6.75 7.14 16.37
CA ALA A 143 6.13 8.23 17.11
C ALA A 143 4.68 7.88 17.48
N ASP A 144 4.40 7.80 18.78
CA ASP A 144 3.09 7.41 19.31
C ASP A 144 2.14 8.61 19.40
N TYR A 145 1.05 8.54 18.62
CA TYR A 145 -0.09 9.45 18.70
C TYR A 145 -1.39 8.74 19.09
N GLY A 146 -1.33 7.53 19.64
CA GLY A 146 -2.47 6.69 20.02
C GLY A 146 -2.63 5.46 19.11
N LYS A 147 -2.88 4.29 19.71
CA LYS A 147 -2.97 3.01 18.98
C LYS A 147 -4.40 2.68 18.53
N THR A 148 -5.38 3.38 19.07
CA THR A 148 -6.79 3.29 18.70
C THR A 148 -7.36 4.67 18.43
N LEU A 149 -8.59 4.73 17.89
CA LEU A 149 -9.29 6.00 17.68
C LEU A 149 -9.54 6.75 19.00
N GLU A 150 -9.80 6.04 20.10
CA GLU A 150 -10.06 6.63 21.42
C GLU A 150 -8.79 7.26 22.02
N GLU A 151 -7.63 6.69 21.72
CA GLU A 151 -6.33 7.20 22.17
C GLU A 151 -5.74 8.25 21.23
N PHE A 152 -6.35 8.46 20.07
CA PHE A 152 -5.77 9.25 18.99
C PHE A 152 -5.69 10.73 19.34
N ARG A 153 -4.45 11.24 19.39
CA ARG A 153 -4.13 12.64 19.66
C ARG A 153 -3.88 13.38 18.37
N GLU A 154 -4.95 13.63 17.62
CA GLU A 154 -4.86 14.26 16.28
C GLU A 154 -4.12 15.61 16.32
N GLU A 155 -4.41 16.48 17.30
CA GLU A 155 -3.73 17.77 17.41
C GLU A 155 -2.22 17.63 17.59
N ASP A 156 -1.78 16.66 18.38
CA ASP A 156 -0.35 16.42 18.61
C ASP A 156 0.30 15.88 17.34
N LEU A 157 -0.38 14.98 16.62
CA LEU A 157 0.08 14.51 15.30
C LEU A 157 0.25 15.69 14.35
N LEU A 158 -0.78 16.53 14.19
CA LEU A 158 -0.76 17.64 13.24
C LEU A 158 0.27 18.71 13.58
N LYS A 159 0.61 18.88 14.87
CA LYS A 159 1.71 19.77 15.31
C LYS A 159 3.09 19.15 15.10
N GLY A 160 3.23 17.82 15.21
CA GLY A 160 4.52 17.14 15.29
C GLY A 160 4.96 16.35 14.05
N TYR A 161 4.04 15.92 13.17
CA TYR A 161 4.32 14.95 12.10
C TYR A 161 5.49 15.35 11.19
N ALA A 162 5.60 16.63 10.85
CA ALA A 162 6.63 17.16 9.95
C ALA A 162 8.00 17.30 10.62
N ALA A 163 8.06 17.43 11.95
CA ALA A 163 9.30 17.60 12.70
C ALA A 163 10.08 16.29 12.90
N HIS A 164 9.42 15.14 12.72
CA HIS A 164 10.06 13.84 12.84
C HIS A 164 11.09 13.62 11.71
N PRO A 165 12.35 13.34 12.06
CA PRO A 165 13.40 13.19 11.06
C PRO A 165 13.20 11.89 10.26
N MET A 166 13.25 12.01 8.95
CA MET A 166 13.35 10.87 8.04
C MET A 166 13.94 11.35 6.72
N HIS A 167 14.73 10.51 6.08
CA HIS A 167 15.24 10.75 4.74
C HIS A 167 14.38 10.01 3.71
N ASP A 168 14.42 10.44 2.46
CA ASP A 168 13.81 9.66 1.38
C ASP A 168 14.46 8.28 1.32
N GLN A 169 13.67 7.21 1.22
CA GLN A 169 14.16 5.83 1.31
C GLN A 169 14.11 5.12 -0.04
N GLN A 170 15.02 4.18 -0.28
CA GLN A 170 15.18 3.49 -1.55
C GLN A 170 14.11 2.42 -1.84
N ASN A 171 13.38 1.98 -0.82
CA ASN A 171 12.27 1.05 -0.94
C ASN A 171 10.91 1.77 -0.84
N PRO A 172 9.80 1.17 -1.29
CA PRO A 172 8.47 1.62 -0.93
C PRO A 172 8.18 1.33 0.55
N GLY A 173 7.62 2.32 1.24
CA GLY A 173 7.41 2.42 2.69
C GLY A 173 6.10 1.80 3.18
N GLY A 174 5.32 1.19 2.29
CA GLY A 174 4.17 0.36 2.67
C GLY A 174 2.90 1.14 3.01
N CYS A 175 2.81 2.44 2.71
CA CYS A 175 1.58 3.23 2.85
C CYS A 175 1.43 4.22 1.70
N ALA A 176 0.17 4.54 1.34
CA ALA A 176 -0.16 5.44 0.24
C ALA A 176 0.74 5.16 -0.99
N ASN A 177 0.82 3.89 -1.38
CA ASN A 177 1.69 3.43 -2.45
C ASN A 177 1.11 3.90 -3.78
N VAL A 178 1.87 4.71 -4.52
CA VAL A 178 1.50 5.29 -5.81
C VAL A 178 2.18 4.52 -6.94
N VAL A 179 1.37 4.07 -7.89
CA VAL A 179 1.85 3.43 -9.11
C VAL A 179 1.11 4.00 -10.32
N PRO A 180 1.79 4.19 -11.47
CA PRO A 180 1.10 4.49 -12.72
C PRO A 180 0.05 3.41 -13.04
N LEU A 181 -1.16 3.83 -13.38
CA LEU A 181 -2.28 2.91 -13.66
C LEU A 181 -1.94 1.94 -14.80
N HIS A 182 -1.12 2.39 -15.77
CA HIS A 182 -0.66 1.53 -16.85
C HIS A 182 0.26 0.39 -16.36
N LEU A 183 1.12 0.63 -15.37
CA LEU A 183 1.96 -0.42 -14.77
C LEU A 183 1.14 -1.40 -13.93
N TRP A 184 0.16 -0.90 -13.17
CA TRP A 184 -0.79 -1.76 -12.46
C TRP A 184 -1.49 -2.74 -13.42
N LYS A 185 -1.97 -2.24 -14.56
CA LYS A 185 -2.59 -3.06 -15.61
C LYS A 185 -1.58 -4.03 -16.25
N LEU A 186 -0.37 -3.56 -16.55
CA LEU A 186 0.69 -4.35 -17.19
C LEU A 186 1.07 -5.59 -16.36
N VAL A 187 1.23 -5.42 -15.04
CA VAL A 187 1.65 -6.51 -14.13
C VAL A 187 0.49 -7.29 -13.51
N GLY A 188 -0.75 -6.96 -13.89
CA GLY A 188 -1.96 -7.65 -13.45
C GLY A 188 -2.33 -7.41 -11.98
N GLY A 189 -2.09 -6.21 -11.44
CA GLY A 189 -2.50 -5.80 -10.09
C GLY A 189 -1.86 -6.62 -8.97
N TYR A 190 -2.59 -6.94 -7.90
CA TYR A 190 -2.14 -7.89 -6.88
C TYR A 190 -2.35 -9.34 -7.31
N SER A 191 -1.42 -10.21 -6.95
CA SER A 191 -1.51 -11.64 -7.24
C SER A 191 -2.49 -12.32 -6.27
N ILE A 192 -3.59 -12.85 -6.82
CA ILE A 192 -4.71 -13.41 -6.03
C ILE A 192 -4.31 -14.65 -5.21
N GLU A 193 -3.25 -15.36 -5.58
CA GLU A 193 -2.73 -16.50 -4.81
C GLU A 193 -2.16 -16.09 -3.44
N PHE A 194 -1.85 -14.82 -3.21
CA PHE A 194 -1.42 -14.30 -1.91
C PHE A 194 -2.58 -13.95 -0.97
N THR A 195 -3.83 -14.17 -1.40
CA THR A 195 -5.02 -14.03 -0.55
C THR A 195 -4.85 -14.88 0.71
N PRO A 196 -5.14 -14.34 1.92
CA PRO A 196 -5.82 -13.08 2.20
C PRO A 196 -4.96 -11.79 2.24
N GLY A 197 -3.65 -11.84 1.95
CA GLY A 197 -2.82 -10.65 1.73
C GLY A 197 -1.37 -10.73 2.20
N TRP A 198 -0.96 -11.79 2.91
CA TRP A 198 0.42 -11.86 3.40
C TRP A 198 1.42 -11.94 2.25
N ASN A 199 2.43 -11.08 2.27
CA ASN A 199 3.45 -10.95 1.21
C ASN A 199 2.92 -10.44 -0.16
N SER A 200 1.70 -9.89 -0.24
CA SER A 200 1.20 -9.27 -1.48
C SER A 200 2.03 -8.05 -1.91
N ASP A 201 2.48 -7.21 -0.97
CA ASP A 201 3.23 -5.99 -1.31
C ASP A 201 4.62 -6.29 -1.87
N PRO A 202 5.45 -7.15 -1.22
CA PRO A 202 6.70 -7.59 -1.83
C PRO A 202 6.47 -8.31 -3.17
N ASP A 203 5.40 -9.08 -3.32
CA ASP A 203 5.07 -9.75 -4.60
C ASP A 203 4.78 -8.73 -5.70
N PHE A 204 3.98 -7.72 -5.41
CA PHE A 204 3.71 -6.63 -6.35
C PHE A 204 4.99 -5.89 -6.74
N ALA A 205 5.82 -5.51 -5.77
CA ALA A 205 7.11 -4.88 -6.03
C ALA A 205 8.05 -5.78 -6.87
N MET A 206 8.03 -7.09 -6.65
CA MET A 206 8.78 -8.06 -7.46
C MET A 206 8.25 -8.13 -8.90
N LYS A 207 6.93 -8.07 -9.11
CA LYS A 207 6.35 -7.99 -10.46
C LYS A 207 6.77 -6.71 -11.18
N LEU A 208 6.75 -5.57 -10.50
CA LEU A 208 7.25 -4.29 -11.03
C LEU A 208 8.74 -4.39 -11.39
N TRP A 209 9.55 -4.99 -10.52
CA TRP A 209 10.97 -5.24 -10.79
C TRP A 209 11.17 -6.06 -12.07
N HIS A 210 10.41 -7.14 -12.24
CA HIS A 210 10.46 -7.98 -13.45
C HIS A 210 9.94 -7.25 -14.70
N ALA A 211 9.07 -6.26 -14.54
CA ALA A 211 8.62 -5.38 -15.62
C ALA A 211 9.60 -4.25 -15.95
N GLY A 212 10.77 -4.20 -15.30
CA GLY A 212 11.84 -3.23 -15.57
C GLY A 212 11.80 -1.97 -14.70
N VAL A 213 10.87 -1.86 -13.75
CA VAL A 213 10.85 -0.75 -12.79
C VAL A 213 12.13 -0.77 -11.97
N ARG A 214 12.80 0.39 -11.87
CA ARG A 214 14.02 0.58 -11.07
C ARG A 214 13.97 1.84 -10.20
N TYR A 215 12.97 2.68 -10.36
CA TYR A 215 12.73 3.81 -9.48
C TYR A 215 11.77 3.39 -8.37
N PHE A 216 12.31 3.13 -7.18
CA PHE A 216 11.55 2.84 -5.98
C PHE A 216 11.89 3.91 -4.94
N LYS A 217 10.88 4.57 -4.38
CA LYS A 217 11.13 5.65 -3.43
C LYS A 217 10.02 5.80 -2.40
N THR A 218 10.40 5.92 -1.13
CA THR A 218 9.55 6.52 -0.10
C THR A 218 9.86 8.00 0.01
N VAL A 219 8.85 8.84 -0.19
CA VAL A 219 8.98 10.30 -0.05
C VAL A 219 8.87 10.65 1.42
N SER A 220 9.94 11.19 1.99
CA SER A 220 9.99 11.56 3.40
C SER A 220 8.95 12.63 3.72
N LYS A 221 8.77 13.63 2.87
CA LYS A 221 7.81 14.72 3.14
C LYS A 221 6.34 14.29 3.14
N SER A 222 5.99 13.19 2.48
CA SER A 222 4.63 12.65 2.53
C SER A 222 4.47 11.75 3.74
N ARG A 223 3.51 12.08 4.63
CA ARG A 223 3.36 11.42 5.93
C ARG A 223 1.97 10.82 6.10
N VAL A 224 1.92 9.58 6.60
CA VAL A 224 0.68 8.86 6.92
C VAL A 224 0.84 8.20 8.27
N TYR A 225 -0.08 8.47 9.19
CA TYR A 225 -0.17 7.76 10.47
C TYR A 225 -0.97 6.47 10.30
N HIS A 226 -0.54 5.39 10.93
CA HIS A 226 -1.21 4.09 10.83
C HIS A 226 -1.49 3.53 12.22
N PHE A 227 -2.77 3.21 12.48
CA PHE A 227 -3.24 2.67 13.77
C PHE A 227 -2.87 1.19 13.97
N HIS A 228 -2.15 0.60 13.01
CA HIS A 228 -1.51 -0.71 13.01
C HIS A 228 -2.38 -1.91 13.43
N ASN A 229 -2.69 -2.79 12.46
CA ASN A 229 -3.26 -4.13 12.65
C ASN A 229 -4.67 -4.17 13.28
N GLN A 230 -5.58 -3.27 12.89
CA GLN A 230 -6.98 -3.32 13.37
C GLN A 230 -7.76 -4.53 12.81
N THR A 231 -7.44 -4.94 11.57
CA THR A 231 -8.08 -6.06 10.86
C THR A 231 -7.11 -7.21 10.55
N GLY A 232 -5.81 -6.92 10.36
CA GLY A 232 -4.78 -7.91 10.01
C GLY A 232 -4.59 -9.06 11.03
N ARG A 233 -5.01 -8.89 12.29
CA ARG A 233 -5.02 -9.96 13.31
C ARG A 233 -6.05 -11.05 13.04
N ARG A 234 -7.09 -10.74 12.25
CA ARG A 234 -8.20 -11.63 11.88
C ARG A 234 -7.87 -12.47 10.64
N VAL A 235 -6.74 -12.19 10.00
CA VAL A 235 -6.27 -12.80 8.76
C VAL A 235 -5.43 -14.05 9.08
N GLY A 236 -5.53 -15.12 8.28
CA GLY A 236 -4.85 -16.41 8.48
C GLY A 236 -3.31 -16.34 8.64
N PRO A 237 -2.58 -17.47 8.71
CA PRO A 237 -1.19 -17.46 9.18
C PRO A 237 -0.19 -16.78 8.22
N ARG A 238 0.58 -15.80 8.72
CA ARG A 238 1.68 -15.10 8.01
C ARG A 238 2.70 -16.03 7.31
N LYS A 239 2.89 -17.25 7.82
CA LYS A 239 3.91 -18.20 7.33
C LYS A 239 3.61 -18.71 5.91
N SER A 240 2.34 -18.78 5.49
CA SER A 240 1.97 -19.25 4.15
C SER A 240 2.46 -18.30 3.05
N GLY A 241 2.23 -17.00 3.19
CA GLY A 241 2.64 -15.98 2.22
C GLY A 241 4.16 -15.93 2.00
N ARG A 242 4.96 -16.10 3.05
CA ARG A 242 6.44 -16.16 2.94
C ARG A 242 6.92 -17.37 2.14
N ARG A 243 6.31 -18.54 2.36
CA ARG A 243 6.63 -19.77 1.61
C ARG A 243 6.20 -19.64 0.16
N LEU A 244 4.99 -19.13 -0.08
CA LEU A 244 4.47 -18.90 -1.42
C LEU A 244 5.36 -17.94 -2.23
N PHE A 245 5.78 -16.82 -1.63
CA PHE A 245 6.71 -15.90 -2.27
C PHE A 245 8.02 -16.59 -2.67
N ALA A 246 8.62 -17.36 -1.76
CA ALA A 246 9.86 -18.07 -2.02
C ALA A 246 9.70 -19.15 -3.11
N ALA A 247 8.56 -19.85 -3.12
CA ALA A 247 8.24 -20.82 -4.17
C ALA A 247 8.06 -20.13 -5.53
N LYS A 248 7.29 -19.04 -5.58
CA LYS A 248 7.01 -18.28 -6.82
C LYS A 248 8.28 -17.66 -7.41
N TRP A 249 9.05 -16.92 -6.59
CA TRP A 249 10.16 -16.10 -7.08
C TRP A 249 11.54 -16.75 -6.92
N GLY A 250 11.63 -17.88 -6.21
CA GLY A 250 12.91 -18.56 -5.94
C GLY A 250 13.80 -17.83 -4.95
N LEU A 251 13.32 -16.81 -4.24
CA LEU A 251 14.04 -16.10 -3.18
C LEU A 251 13.05 -15.55 -2.15
N THR A 252 13.48 -15.34 -0.91
CA THR A 252 12.57 -14.86 0.15
C THR A 252 12.28 -13.37 0.01
N SER A 253 11.09 -12.91 0.39
CA SER A 253 10.73 -11.48 0.33
C SER A 253 11.71 -10.61 1.12
N ALA A 254 12.20 -11.07 2.28
CA ALA A 254 13.22 -10.36 3.04
C ALA A 254 14.53 -10.14 2.25
N LYS A 255 14.97 -11.14 1.47
CA LYS A 255 16.15 -11.02 0.60
C LYS A 255 15.90 -10.10 -0.59
N PHE A 256 14.68 -10.13 -1.14
CA PHE A 256 14.28 -9.19 -2.18
C PHE A 256 14.37 -7.75 -1.65
N MET A 257 13.63 -7.45 -0.58
CA MET A 257 13.56 -6.10 -0.01
C MET A 257 14.95 -5.58 0.36
N LYS A 258 15.81 -6.43 0.96
CA LYS A 258 17.17 -6.05 1.34
C LYS A 258 18.08 -5.82 0.13
N HIS A 259 18.23 -6.83 -0.73
CA HIS A 259 19.30 -6.81 -1.76
C HIS A 259 18.89 -6.13 -3.06
N PHE A 260 17.60 -5.96 -3.32
CA PHE A 260 17.11 -5.35 -4.56
C PHE A 260 16.54 -3.96 -4.31
N LEU A 261 15.83 -3.76 -3.20
CA LEU A 261 15.16 -2.49 -2.89
C LEU A 261 15.86 -1.69 -1.77
N HIS A 262 16.97 -2.21 -1.23
CA HIS A 262 17.78 -1.55 -0.22
C HIS A 262 16.93 -1.05 0.97
N LEU A 263 16.12 -1.95 1.52
CA LEU A 263 15.15 -1.64 2.59
C LEU A 263 15.75 -0.82 3.73
N GLY A 264 15.21 0.39 3.93
CA GLY A 264 15.60 1.33 4.99
C GLY A 264 16.82 2.19 4.66
N GLU A 265 17.45 2.02 3.50
CA GLU A 265 18.57 2.82 3.05
C GLU A 265 18.09 4.12 2.38
N LYS A 266 18.98 5.12 2.34
CA LYS A 266 18.73 6.40 1.67
C LYS A 266 18.47 6.18 0.19
N PHE A 267 17.57 6.98 -0.36
CA PHE A 267 17.35 7.03 -1.80
C PHE A 267 18.60 7.57 -2.52
N GLU A 268 19.17 6.76 -3.40
CA GLU A 268 20.37 7.07 -4.20
C GLU A 268 20.06 7.12 -5.71
N GLY A 269 18.78 6.99 -6.10
CA GLY A 269 18.33 7.05 -7.48
C GLY A 269 17.80 5.71 -7.98
N ARG A 270 18.05 5.43 -9.26
CA ARG A 270 17.60 4.20 -9.92
C ARG A 270 18.43 3.02 -9.45
N LEU A 271 17.74 1.91 -9.16
CA LEU A 271 18.36 0.66 -8.78
C LEU A 271 18.94 -0.09 -9.99
N ASN A 272 19.96 -0.89 -9.74
CA ASN A 272 20.52 -1.84 -10.70
C ASN A 272 20.30 -3.26 -10.18
N ASP A 273 20.46 -4.26 -11.06
CA ASP A 273 20.46 -5.65 -10.60
C ASP A 273 21.58 -5.86 -9.57
N PRO A 274 21.30 -6.54 -8.45
CA PRO A 274 22.31 -6.75 -7.42
C PRO A 274 23.47 -7.57 -7.97
N PRO A 275 24.71 -7.28 -7.55
CA PRO A 275 25.87 -8.04 -7.99
C PRO A 275 25.73 -9.52 -7.61
N PRO A 276 26.27 -10.46 -8.41
CA PRO A 276 26.28 -11.87 -8.05
C PRO A 276 26.92 -12.08 -6.68
N SER A 277 26.21 -12.75 -5.76
CA SER A 277 26.74 -13.08 -4.44
C SER A 277 26.46 -14.54 -4.10
N LEU A 278 27.32 -15.16 -3.28
CA LEU A 278 27.08 -16.51 -2.77
C LEU A 278 25.74 -16.58 -2.02
N GLU A 279 25.40 -15.54 -1.26
CA GLU A 279 24.13 -15.47 -0.52
C GLU A 279 22.90 -15.51 -1.45
N LEU A 280 22.94 -14.79 -2.58
CA LEU A 280 21.89 -14.78 -3.59
C LEU A 280 21.86 -16.09 -4.40
N SER A 281 23.03 -16.65 -4.73
CA SER A 281 23.14 -17.96 -5.39
C SER A 281 22.55 -19.08 -4.52
N PHE A 282 22.88 -19.11 -3.22
CA PHE A 282 22.27 -20.05 -2.26
C PHE A 282 20.78 -19.77 -2.05
N ALA A 283 20.34 -18.50 -2.07
CA ALA A 283 18.91 -18.16 -1.99
C ALA A 283 18.15 -18.76 -3.18
N ARG A 284 18.64 -18.53 -4.40
CA ARG A 284 18.08 -19.04 -5.65
C ARG A 284 18.04 -20.57 -5.66
N LEU A 285 19.10 -21.23 -5.19
CA LEU A 285 19.16 -22.68 -5.07
C LEU A 285 18.12 -23.21 -4.07
N ARG A 286 18.03 -22.64 -2.87
CA ARG A 286 17.02 -23.04 -1.86
C ARG A 286 15.60 -22.81 -2.36
N GLY A 287 15.34 -21.70 -3.06
CA GLY A 287 14.05 -21.42 -3.67
C GLY A 287 13.67 -22.44 -4.75
N ARG A 288 14.63 -22.89 -5.57
CA ARG A 288 14.42 -23.98 -6.55
C ARG A 288 14.10 -25.31 -5.86
N ILE A 289 14.84 -25.67 -4.81
CA ILE A 289 14.60 -26.90 -4.04
C ILE A 289 13.21 -26.86 -3.40
N SER A 290 12.80 -25.73 -2.80
CA SER A 290 11.49 -25.59 -2.16
C SER A 290 10.31 -25.74 -3.14
N ARG A 291 10.51 -25.51 -4.45
CA ARG A 291 9.48 -25.75 -5.48
C ARG A 291 9.27 -27.21 -5.81
N LEU A 292 10.23 -28.08 -5.49
CA LEU A 292 10.14 -29.52 -5.75
C LEU A 292 9.34 -30.28 -4.68
N PHE A 293 9.05 -29.63 -3.54
CA PHE A 293 8.42 -30.24 -2.37
C PHE A 293 7.12 -29.54 -1.92
N ASN A 294 6.63 -28.58 -2.72
CA ASN A 294 5.30 -27.95 -2.58
C ASN A 294 4.48 -28.27 -3.82
#